data_AF-A0A9X8R7D1-F1
#
_entry.id   AF-A0A9X8R7D1-F1
#
_cell.length_a   1.000
_cell.length_b   1.000
_cell.length_c   1.000
_cell.angle_alpha   90.00
_cell.angle_beta   90.00
_cell.angle_gamma   90.00
#
_symmetry.space_group_name_H-M   'P 1'
#
loop_
_entity.id
_entity.type
_entity.pdbx_description
1 polymer ?
#
loop_
_entity_poly.entity_id
_entity_poly.type
_entity_poly.pdbx_seq_one_letter_code
_entity_poly.pdbx_strand_id
1 'polypeptide(L)'
;MRRIAVSAWFRLLTSYGNIGRLDLILEAENDTTNRYKLAKQADVLMLIYLLGPTGVINQLGRLGYSFSETDLKRTVEYYVSRSSEGSTLSRVVHSSVLSRFNEDRAWALFREAVVADLDDTQEGTTRAGIHLGAMAGTVDILTRSFAGLQTEANALTFDPRLRTHLEKVEFQIQYRGHLIDVALSIDSLLIRLHPSTAPPIYVGSAGAYVELAGGESTDLFEARRGLQNKPTPDLTR
;
A
#
# COMPACT_ATOMS: atom_id res chain seq x y z
N MET A 1 24.18 -6.85 -16.71
CA MET A 1 23.35 -7.59 -15.72
C MET A 1 22.39 -8.53 -16.42
N ARG A 2 22.34 -9.79 -15.97
CA ARG A 2 21.48 -10.87 -16.51
C ARG A 2 20.17 -10.97 -15.71
N ARG A 3 19.13 -11.59 -16.26
CA ARG A 3 17.96 -12.02 -15.46
C ARG A 3 18.30 -13.40 -14.88
N ILE A 4 17.93 -13.70 -13.64
CA ILE A 4 17.89 -15.10 -13.20
C ILE A 4 16.87 -15.83 -14.08
N ALA A 5 17.30 -16.90 -14.74
CA ALA A 5 16.39 -17.72 -15.54
C ALA A 5 15.28 -18.28 -14.65
N VAL A 6 14.06 -18.37 -15.16
CA VAL A 6 12.91 -18.88 -14.38
C VAL A 6 13.21 -20.28 -13.81
N SER A 7 13.89 -21.13 -14.57
CA SER A 7 14.34 -22.45 -14.11
C SER A 7 15.33 -22.38 -12.94
N ALA A 8 16.23 -21.40 -12.93
CA ALA A 8 17.14 -21.18 -11.81
C ALA A 8 16.41 -20.63 -10.57
N TRP A 9 15.40 -19.77 -10.78
CA TRP A 9 14.54 -19.29 -9.69
C TRP A 9 13.77 -20.43 -9.02
N PHE A 10 13.15 -21.31 -9.81
CA PHE A 10 12.47 -22.51 -9.30
C PHE A 10 13.43 -23.47 -8.60
N ARG A 11 14.63 -23.67 -9.14
CA ARG A 11 15.67 -24.46 -8.47
C ARG A 11 15.99 -23.88 -7.08
N LEU A 12 16.24 -22.58 -6.99
CA LEU A 12 16.57 -21.92 -5.72
C LEU A 12 15.42 -22.07 -4.70
N LEU A 13 14.17 -21.85 -5.13
CA LEU A 13 13.00 -22.06 -4.27
C LEU A 13 12.85 -23.52 -3.81
N THR A 14 13.11 -24.49 -4.70
CA THR A 14 12.99 -25.92 -4.38
C THR A 14 14.10 -26.39 -3.43
N SER A 15 15.32 -25.89 -3.64
CA SER A 15 16.49 -26.29 -2.85
C SER A 15 16.55 -25.63 -1.47
N TYR A 16 16.12 -24.37 -1.36
CA TYR A 16 16.29 -23.58 -0.14
C TYR A 16 14.98 -23.24 0.57
N GLY A 17 13.83 -23.39 -0.09
CA GLY A 17 12.51 -23.01 0.42
C GLY A 17 12.32 -21.49 0.49
N ASN A 18 13.12 -20.82 1.32
CA ASN A 18 13.14 -19.37 1.49
C ASN A 18 14.35 -18.77 0.77
N ILE A 19 14.08 -17.89 -0.18
CA ILE A 19 15.13 -17.18 -0.96
C ILE A 19 15.32 -15.72 -0.51
N GLY A 20 14.80 -15.33 0.65
CA GLY A 20 14.93 -13.96 1.16
C GLY A 20 16.39 -13.53 1.32
N ARG A 21 17.26 -14.44 1.75
CA ARG A 21 18.71 -14.25 1.85
C ARG A 21 19.46 -14.72 0.60
N LEU A 22 18.96 -14.29 -0.57
CA LEU A 22 19.56 -14.66 -1.86
C LEU A 22 21.02 -14.21 -1.99
N ASP A 23 21.42 -13.19 -1.23
CA ASP A 23 22.82 -12.80 -1.05
C ASP A 23 23.68 -13.97 -0.54
N LEU A 24 23.28 -14.58 0.58
CA LEU A 24 24.02 -15.68 1.20
C LEU A 24 23.94 -16.96 0.36
N ILE A 25 22.79 -17.23 -0.26
CA ILE A 25 22.59 -18.41 -1.10
C ILE A 25 23.53 -18.35 -2.31
N LEU A 26 23.56 -17.22 -3.03
CA LEU A 26 24.44 -17.08 -4.19
C LEU A 26 25.91 -17.06 -3.78
N GLU A 27 26.27 -16.46 -2.66
CA GLU A 27 27.63 -16.50 -2.13
C GLU A 27 28.09 -17.95 -1.85
N ALA A 28 27.23 -18.77 -1.24
CA ALA A 28 27.50 -20.19 -1.01
C ALA A 28 27.67 -21.00 -2.31
N GLU A 29 27.02 -20.57 -3.40
CA GLU A 29 27.20 -21.13 -4.76
C GLU A 29 28.37 -20.48 -5.54
N ASN A 30 29.25 -19.71 -4.89
CA ASN A 30 30.34 -18.94 -5.51
C ASN A 30 29.88 -17.96 -6.61
N ASP A 31 28.72 -17.35 -6.40
CA ASP A 31 28.11 -16.36 -7.29
C ASP A 31 27.75 -15.07 -6.53
N THR A 32 27.19 -14.08 -7.23
CA THR A 32 26.83 -12.78 -6.62
C THR A 32 25.54 -12.21 -7.20
N THR A 33 24.71 -11.62 -6.32
CA THR A 33 23.50 -10.88 -6.70
C THR A 33 23.77 -9.75 -7.69
N ASN A 34 24.97 -9.14 -7.66
CA ASN A 34 25.37 -8.05 -8.56
C ASN A 34 25.41 -8.44 -10.06
N ARG A 35 25.46 -9.74 -10.37
CA ARG A 35 25.38 -10.20 -11.76
C ARG A 35 23.96 -10.17 -12.32
N TYR A 36 22.97 -10.04 -11.45
CA TYR A 36 21.56 -10.24 -11.79
C TYR A 36 20.70 -8.99 -11.56
N LYS A 37 19.61 -8.91 -12.32
CA LYS A 37 18.55 -7.92 -12.12
C LYS A 37 17.63 -8.37 -10.99
N LEU A 38 18.11 -8.25 -9.76
CA LEU A 38 17.44 -8.67 -8.53
C LEU A 38 17.42 -7.54 -7.53
N ALA A 39 16.33 -7.44 -6.78
CA ALA A 39 16.20 -6.55 -5.65
C ALA A 39 16.02 -7.37 -4.36
N LYS A 40 16.70 -6.96 -3.29
CA LYS A 40 16.46 -7.51 -1.95
C LYS A 40 15.10 -7.08 -1.41
N GLN A 41 14.72 -5.84 -1.73
CA GLN A 41 13.54 -5.18 -1.19
C GLN A 41 12.97 -4.19 -2.20
N ALA A 42 11.77 -3.67 -1.94
CA ALA A 42 11.17 -2.61 -2.73
C ALA A 42 12.12 -1.41 -2.90
N ASP A 43 12.35 -1.04 -4.16
CA ASP A 43 13.15 0.12 -4.57
C ASP A 43 12.28 1.05 -5.41
N VAL A 44 12.15 0.81 -6.72
CA VAL A 44 11.25 1.59 -7.59
C VAL A 44 9.80 1.57 -7.11
N LEU A 45 9.36 0.45 -6.54
CA LEU A 45 8.00 0.33 -5.99
C LEU A 45 7.80 1.15 -4.71
N MET A 46 8.88 1.55 -4.03
CA MET A 46 8.80 2.50 -2.92
C MET A 46 8.25 3.86 -3.39
N LEU A 47 8.56 4.30 -4.62
CA LEU A 47 8.03 5.55 -5.15
C LEU A 47 6.49 5.49 -5.27
N ILE A 48 5.96 4.35 -5.69
CA ILE A 48 4.51 4.15 -5.80
C ILE A 48 3.88 4.09 -4.40
N TYR A 49 4.54 3.48 -3.42
CA TYR A 49 4.08 3.44 -2.03
C TYR A 49 4.05 4.83 -1.36
N LEU A 50 5.04 5.68 -1.65
CA LEU A 50 5.15 7.02 -1.07
C LEU A 50 4.24 8.04 -1.76
N LEU A 51 4.18 8.03 -3.09
CA LEU A 51 3.51 9.06 -3.89
C LEU A 51 2.14 8.61 -4.41
N GLY A 52 1.83 7.31 -4.33
CA GLY A 52 0.72 6.71 -5.04
C GLY A 52 0.95 6.63 -6.56
N PRO A 53 0.12 5.84 -7.29
CA PRO A 53 0.14 5.76 -8.75
C PRO A 53 0.10 7.12 -9.45
N THR A 54 -0.88 7.95 -9.07
CA THR A 54 -1.12 9.26 -9.66
C THR A 54 0.02 10.22 -9.35
N GLY A 55 0.56 10.19 -8.12
CA GLY A 55 1.70 11.02 -7.76
C GLY A 55 2.94 10.68 -8.57
N VAL A 56 3.26 9.41 -8.80
CA VAL A 56 4.37 8.99 -9.66
C VAL A 56 4.17 9.48 -11.10
N ILE A 57 2.99 9.24 -11.68
CA ILE A 57 2.66 9.70 -13.05
C ILE A 57 2.81 11.22 -13.15
N ASN A 58 2.27 11.98 -12.20
CA ASN A 58 2.33 13.44 -12.18
C ASN A 58 3.76 13.95 -12.03
N GLN A 59 4.58 13.36 -11.16
CA GLN A 59 5.98 13.79 -11.01
C GLN A 59 6.79 13.50 -12.27
N LEU A 60 6.61 12.34 -12.91
CA LEU A 60 7.29 12.04 -14.17
C LEU A 60 6.83 12.98 -15.30
N GLY A 61 5.54 13.29 -15.37
CA GLY A 61 4.99 14.28 -16.31
C GLY A 61 5.61 15.67 -16.11
N ARG A 62 5.78 16.13 -14.86
CA ARG A 62 6.45 17.41 -14.55
C ARG A 62 7.91 17.44 -14.98
N LEU A 63 8.57 16.28 -15.00
CA LEU A 63 9.94 16.13 -15.49
C LEU A 63 10.02 15.97 -17.02
N GLY A 64 8.89 16.02 -17.73
CA GLY A 64 8.82 15.91 -19.19
C GLY A 64 8.74 14.48 -19.72
N TYR A 65 8.53 13.48 -18.86
CA TYR A 65 8.38 12.08 -19.28
C TYR A 65 6.90 11.72 -19.48
N SER A 66 6.58 11.11 -20.63
CA SER A 66 5.29 10.45 -20.82
C SER A 66 5.30 9.12 -20.07
N PHE A 67 4.39 8.95 -19.12
CA PHE A 67 4.27 7.73 -18.33
C PHE A 67 2.80 7.43 -18.07
N SER A 68 2.31 6.32 -18.62
CA SER A 68 0.90 5.92 -18.53
C SER A 68 0.62 4.97 -17.37
N GLU A 69 -0.65 4.76 -17.04
CA GLU A 69 -1.06 3.68 -16.13
C GLU A 69 -0.63 2.28 -16.65
N THR A 70 -0.56 2.10 -17.96
CA THR A 70 -0.06 0.85 -18.57
C THR A 70 1.42 0.66 -18.27
N ASP A 71 2.22 1.73 -18.34
CA ASP A 71 3.65 1.69 -18.00
C ASP A 71 3.85 1.45 -16.51
N LEU A 72 3.01 2.04 -15.66
CA LEU A 72 2.98 1.79 -14.23
C LEU A 72 2.74 0.30 -13.93
N LYS A 73 1.70 -0.29 -14.52
CA LYS A 73 1.39 -1.72 -14.33
C LYS A 73 2.55 -2.62 -14.77
N ARG A 74 3.13 -2.36 -15.95
CA ARG A 74 4.30 -3.09 -16.45
C ARG A 74 5.51 -2.94 -15.52
N THR A 75 5.69 -1.76 -14.93
CA THR A 75 6.75 -1.48 -13.95
C THR A 75 6.54 -2.31 -12.68
N VAL A 76 5.32 -2.33 -12.15
CA VAL A 76 4.95 -3.16 -10.98
C VAL A 76 5.26 -4.63 -11.25
N GLU A 77 4.73 -5.20 -12.34
CA GLU A 77 4.97 -6.59 -12.72
C GLU A 77 6.47 -6.91 -12.90
N TYR A 78 7.22 -5.97 -13.47
CA TYR A 78 8.65 -6.12 -13.68
C TYR A 78 9.43 -6.22 -12.37
N TYR A 79 9.19 -5.33 -11.42
CA TYR A 79 9.93 -5.30 -10.15
C TYR A 79 9.46 -6.39 -9.18
N VAL A 80 8.15 -6.64 -9.09
CA VAL A 80 7.58 -7.70 -8.24
C VAL A 80 8.08 -9.10 -8.65
N SER A 81 8.34 -9.34 -9.93
CA SER A 81 8.89 -10.63 -10.40
C SER A 81 10.41 -10.77 -10.24
N ARG A 82 11.08 -9.77 -9.66
CA ARG A 82 12.55 -9.69 -9.51
C ARG A 82 12.98 -9.34 -8.08
N SER A 83 12.07 -9.40 -7.13
CA SER A 83 12.36 -9.17 -5.72
C SER A 83 12.41 -10.51 -5.00
N SER A 84 13.40 -10.67 -4.11
CA SER A 84 13.52 -11.86 -3.25
C SER A 84 12.71 -11.74 -1.96
N GLU A 85 12.10 -10.59 -1.68
CA GLU A 85 11.43 -10.28 -0.41
C GLU A 85 12.32 -10.53 0.83
N GLY A 86 13.62 -10.24 0.69
CA GLY A 86 14.64 -10.41 1.74
C GLY A 86 14.54 -9.42 2.90
N SER A 87 13.43 -8.69 3.00
CA SER A 87 13.13 -7.71 4.03
C SER A 87 11.63 -7.72 4.28
N THR A 88 11.21 -7.79 5.54
CA THR A 88 9.79 -7.70 5.90
C THR A 88 9.16 -6.38 5.44
N LEU A 89 9.95 -5.29 5.39
CA LEU A 89 9.50 -4.00 4.85
C LEU A 89 9.20 -4.06 3.34
N SER A 90 9.88 -4.94 2.60
CA SER A 90 9.57 -5.17 1.17
C SER A 90 8.17 -5.72 1.00
N ARG A 91 7.78 -6.69 1.84
CA ARG A 91 6.43 -7.28 1.83
C ARG A 91 5.36 -6.24 2.10
N VAL A 92 5.62 -5.32 3.03
CA VAL A 92 4.73 -4.18 3.32
C VAL A 92 4.52 -3.34 2.06
N VAL A 93 5.60 -2.89 1.44
CA VAL A 93 5.54 -2.04 0.25
C VAL A 93 4.88 -2.75 -0.93
N HIS A 94 5.23 -4.01 -1.17
CA HIS A 94 4.65 -4.79 -2.26
C HIS A 94 3.18 -5.11 -2.01
N SER A 95 2.76 -5.38 -0.78
CA SER A 95 1.35 -5.54 -0.43
C SER A 95 0.56 -4.28 -0.73
N SER A 96 1.06 -3.12 -0.28
CA SER A 96 0.46 -1.82 -0.56
C SER A 96 0.31 -1.57 -2.07
N VAL A 97 1.39 -1.72 -2.84
CA VAL A 97 1.38 -1.49 -4.29
C VAL A 97 0.46 -2.48 -5.00
N LEU A 98 0.54 -3.76 -4.67
CA LEU A 98 -0.26 -4.81 -5.32
C LEU A 98 -1.74 -4.73 -4.96
N SER A 99 -2.15 -4.07 -3.88
CA SER A 99 -3.57 -3.90 -3.53
C SER A 99 -4.42 -3.34 -4.67
N ARG A 100 -3.79 -2.62 -5.61
CA ARG A 100 -4.43 -2.03 -6.81
C ARG A 100 -4.36 -2.92 -8.06
N PHE A 101 -3.50 -3.94 -8.09
CA PHE A 101 -3.21 -4.72 -9.30
C PHE A 101 -3.46 -6.23 -9.14
N ASN A 102 -3.36 -6.76 -7.92
CA ASN A 102 -3.51 -8.17 -7.59
C ASN A 102 -3.85 -8.31 -6.09
N GLU A 103 -5.14 -8.38 -5.79
CA GLU A 103 -5.69 -8.43 -4.42
C GLU A 103 -5.20 -9.65 -3.63
N ASP A 104 -5.21 -10.85 -4.22
CA ASP A 104 -4.79 -12.07 -3.52
C ASP A 104 -3.31 -12.05 -3.15
N ARG A 105 -2.45 -11.58 -4.06
CA ARG A 105 -1.01 -11.46 -3.78
C ARG A 105 -0.73 -10.36 -2.76
N ALA A 106 -1.47 -9.26 -2.82
CA ALA A 106 -1.38 -8.20 -1.81
C ALA A 106 -1.71 -8.74 -0.42
N TRP A 107 -2.78 -9.53 -0.31
CA TRP A 107 -3.21 -10.15 0.94
C TRP A 107 -2.20 -11.17 1.48
N ALA A 108 -1.66 -12.04 0.61
CA ALA A 108 -0.63 -13.00 1.01
C ALA A 108 0.60 -12.30 1.62
N LEU A 109 1.12 -11.26 0.95
CA LEU A 109 2.26 -10.47 1.44
C LEU A 109 1.95 -9.71 2.73
N PHE A 110 0.73 -9.19 2.88
CA PHE A 110 0.28 -8.57 4.12
C PHE A 110 0.31 -9.55 5.28
N ARG A 111 -0.27 -10.76 5.09
CA ARG A 111 -0.27 -11.81 6.11
C ARG A 111 1.14 -12.20 6.52
N GLU A 112 2.04 -12.40 5.56
CA GLU A 112 3.45 -12.66 5.84
C GLU A 112 4.12 -11.54 6.64
N ALA A 113 3.79 -10.28 6.34
CA ALA A 113 4.33 -9.13 7.08
C ALA A 113 3.80 -9.05 8.53
N VAL A 114 2.52 -9.35 8.74
CA VAL A 114 1.87 -9.32 10.06
C VAL A 114 2.43 -10.40 11.00
N VAL A 115 2.65 -11.61 10.50
CA VAL A 115 3.14 -12.73 11.32
C VAL A 115 4.67 -12.78 11.43
N ALA A 116 5.38 -11.87 10.76
CA ALA A 116 6.83 -11.98 10.56
C ALA A 116 7.62 -12.12 11.87
N ASP A 117 7.28 -11.31 12.87
CA ASP A 117 7.90 -11.34 14.20
C ASP A 117 7.34 -12.45 15.10
N LEU A 118 6.08 -12.86 14.89
CA LEU A 118 5.43 -13.92 15.68
C LEU A 118 5.99 -15.30 15.35
N ASP A 119 6.23 -15.55 14.05
CA ASP A 119 6.70 -16.84 13.53
C ASP A 119 8.21 -16.86 13.23
N ASP A 120 8.94 -15.79 13.55
CA ASP A 120 10.38 -15.59 13.22
C ASP A 120 10.71 -15.96 11.76
N THR A 121 9.88 -15.49 10.83
CA THR A 121 9.91 -15.87 9.40
C THR A 121 11.20 -15.50 8.65
N GLN A 122 12.04 -14.65 9.25
CA GLN A 122 13.34 -14.22 8.73
C GLN A 122 14.50 -14.98 9.41
N GLU A 123 14.17 -16.05 10.15
CA GLU A 123 15.07 -17.04 10.77
C GLU A 123 16.18 -16.41 11.63
N GLY A 124 15.84 -16.10 12.88
CA GLY A 124 16.79 -15.67 13.91
C GLY A 124 16.97 -14.16 14.04
N THR A 125 16.29 -13.36 13.21
CA THR A 125 16.34 -11.89 13.28
C THR A 125 15.45 -11.33 14.38
N THR A 126 14.33 -11.98 14.73
CA THR A 126 13.45 -11.50 15.81
C THR A 126 14.18 -11.47 17.16
N ARG A 127 15.12 -12.39 17.37
CA ARG A 127 15.97 -12.42 18.57
C ARG A 127 16.84 -11.16 18.72
N ALA A 128 17.15 -10.47 17.61
CA ALA A 128 17.89 -9.20 17.62
C ALA A 128 16.98 -7.98 17.91
N GLY A 129 15.66 -8.16 17.91
CA GLY A 129 14.66 -7.13 18.16
C GLY A 129 13.46 -7.26 17.22
N ILE A 130 12.34 -6.64 17.60
CA ILE A 130 11.15 -6.57 16.74
C ILE A 130 11.42 -5.75 15.48
N HIS A 131 10.76 -6.09 14.38
CA HIS A 131 10.86 -5.34 13.13
C HIS A 131 9.88 -4.15 13.15
N LEU A 132 10.18 -3.15 13.99
CA LEU A 132 9.28 -2.01 14.24
C LEU A 132 8.78 -1.32 12.96
N GLY A 133 9.64 -1.14 11.96
CA GLY A 133 9.24 -0.55 10.67
C GLY A 133 8.22 -1.40 9.91
N ALA A 134 8.33 -2.73 9.97
CA ALA A 134 7.36 -3.63 9.38
C ALA A 134 6.04 -3.63 10.18
N MET A 135 6.10 -3.64 11.51
CA MET A 135 4.92 -3.56 12.37
C MET A 135 4.14 -2.25 12.18
N ALA A 136 4.84 -1.12 12.08
CA ALA A 136 4.19 0.15 11.75
C ALA A 136 3.60 0.12 10.33
N GLY A 137 4.32 -0.49 9.38
CA GLY A 137 3.89 -0.67 8.01
C GLY A 137 2.61 -1.50 7.85
N THR A 138 2.38 -2.52 8.69
CA THR A 138 1.15 -3.33 8.60
C THR A 138 -0.09 -2.55 9.03
N VAL A 139 0.02 -1.66 10.03
CA VAL A 139 -1.06 -0.72 10.40
C VAL A 139 -1.29 0.30 9.27
N ASP A 140 -0.21 0.81 8.70
CA ASP A 140 -0.27 1.77 7.60
C ASP A 140 -0.96 1.21 6.35
N ILE A 141 -0.71 -0.05 5.99
CA ILE A 141 -1.37 -0.72 4.86
C ILE A 141 -2.89 -0.75 5.02
N LEU A 142 -3.40 -1.11 6.21
CA LEU A 142 -4.83 -1.17 6.48
C LEU A 142 -5.49 0.19 6.22
N THR A 143 -4.83 1.27 6.60
CA THR A 143 -5.36 2.64 6.48
C THR A 143 -5.14 3.24 5.08
N ARG A 144 -3.88 3.41 4.64
CA ARG A 144 -3.56 4.08 3.38
C ARG A 144 -3.81 3.22 2.13
N SER A 145 -3.62 1.91 2.22
CA SER A 145 -3.69 1.03 1.04
C SER A 145 -5.05 0.36 0.91
N PHE A 146 -5.54 -0.25 1.99
CA PHE A 146 -6.78 -1.04 1.95
C PHE A 146 -8.01 -0.17 2.13
N ALA A 147 -8.05 0.72 3.12
CA ALA A 147 -9.09 1.76 3.13
C ALA A 147 -8.85 2.84 2.05
N GLY A 148 -7.66 2.84 1.44
CA GLY A 148 -7.32 3.73 0.32
C GLY A 148 -7.27 5.19 0.72
N LEU A 149 -6.95 5.48 2.00
CA LEU A 149 -6.91 6.83 2.54
C LEU A 149 -5.84 7.68 1.84
N GLN A 150 -6.25 8.82 1.29
CA GLN A 150 -5.36 9.84 0.74
C GLN A 150 -5.75 11.21 1.28
N THR A 151 -4.72 12.00 1.57
CA THR A 151 -4.87 13.40 1.98
C THR A 151 -4.64 14.32 0.80
N GLU A 152 -5.62 15.17 0.50
CA GLU A 152 -5.45 16.35 -0.34
C GLU A 152 -5.41 17.61 0.53
N ALA A 153 -5.29 18.79 -0.08
CA ALA A 153 -5.12 20.04 0.67
C ALA A 153 -6.24 20.25 1.70
N ASN A 154 -7.52 20.14 1.32
CA ASN A 154 -8.66 20.22 2.25
C ASN A 154 -9.66 19.05 2.11
N ALA A 155 -9.16 17.88 1.71
CA ALA A 155 -9.99 16.68 1.63
C ALA A 155 -9.28 15.43 2.14
N LEU A 156 -10.07 14.54 2.73
CA LEU A 156 -9.73 13.13 2.93
C LEU A 156 -10.50 12.30 1.92
N THR A 157 -9.78 11.56 1.07
CA THR A 157 -10.41 10.67 0.10
C THR A 157 -10.11 9.22 0.45
N PHE A 158 -11.07 8.36 0.10
CA PHE A 158 -11.00 6.93 0.31
C PHE A 158 -11.27 6.20 -0.99
N ASP A 159 -10.42 5.24 -1.30
CA ASP A 159 -10.53 4.33 -2.43
C ASP A 159 -10.42 2.87 -1.94
N PRO A 160 -11.46 2.34 -1.26
CA PRO A 160 -11.36 1.07 -0.56
C PRO A 160 -11.07 -0.12 -1.48
N ARG A 161 -10.13 -0.98 -1.05
CA ARG A 161 -9.63 -2.18 -1.71
C ARG A 161 -9.70 -3.38 -0.75
N LEU A 162 -9.49 -4.58 -1.28
CA LEU A 162 -9.43 -5.85 -0.54
C LEU A 162 -10.69 -6.24 0.24
N ARG A 163 -11.88 -5.85 -0.25
CA ARG A 163 -13.15 -6.16 0.42
C ARG A 163 -13.49 -7.64 0.49
N THR A 164 -12.79 -8.52 -0.25
CA THR A 164 -13.02 -9.97 -0.18
C THR A 164 -12.26 -10.66 0.95
N HIS A 165 -11.20 -10.03 1.48
CA HIS A 165 -10.38 -10.58 2.56
C HIS A 165 -10.61 -9.90 3.92
N LEU A 166 -11.16 -8.68 3.91
CA LEU A 166 -11.43 -7.87 5.11
C LEU A 166 -12.93 -7.54 5.19
N GLU A 167 -13.63 -8.19 6.11
CA GLU A 167 -15.06 -7.95 6.35
C GLU A 167 -15.32 -6.54 6.91
N LYS A 168 -14.46 -6.10 7.84
CA LYS A 168 -14.58 -4.81 8.51
C LYS A 168 -13.22 -4.31 8.98
N VAL A 169 -12.98 -3.01 8.81
CA VAL A 169 -11.81 -2.30 9.35
C VAL A 169 -12.31 -1.01 9.99
N GLU A 170 -11.90 -0.79 11.24
CA GLU A 170 -12.18 0.44 11.97
C GLU A 170 -10.86 1.05 12.47
N PHE A 171 -10.72 2.36 12.30
CA PHE A 171 -9.58 3.10 12.80
C PHE A 171 -9.93 4.57 13.00
N GLN A 172 -9.05 5.27 13.71
CA GLN A 172 -9.20 6.69 14.01
C GLN A 172 -7.99 7.46 13.46
N ILE A 173 -8.25 8.62 12.87
CA ILE A 173 -7.21 9.53 12.37
C ILE A 173 -7.43 10.95 12.88
N GLN A 174 -6.35 11.72 12.96
CA GLN A 174 -6.40 13.17 13.15
C GLN A 174 -6.07 13.87 11.84
N TYR A 175 -6.93 14.79 11.41
CA TYR A 175 -6.72 15.58 10.19
C TYR A 175 -7.30 16.98 10.36
N ARG A 176 -6.48 18.01 10.12
CA ARG A 176 -6.86 19.43 10.16
C ARG A 176 -7.67 19.83 11.42
N GLY A 177 -7.32 19.29 12.58
CA GLY A 177 -7.99 19.60 13.86
C GLY A 177 -9.26 18.79 14.15
N HIS A 178 -9.59 17.81 13.30
CA HIS A 178 -10.65 16.85 13.54
C HIS A 178 -10.09 15.51 14.00
N LEU A 179 -10.73 14.90 15.00
CA LEU A 179 -10.60 13.49 15.31
C LEU A 179 -11.70 12.74 14.57
N ILE A 180 -11.33 11.77 13.74
CA ILE A 180 -12.22 11.16 12.76
C ILE A 180 -12.25 9.66 12.98
N ASP A 181 -13.43 9.11 13.26
CA ASP A 181 -13.68 7.68 13.24
C ASP A 181 -13.99 7.25 11.80
N VAL A 182 -13.29 6.22 11.32
CA VAL A 182 -13.50 5.59 10.02
C VAL A 182 -13.91 4.14 10.25
N ALA A 183 -15.07 3.75 9.74
CA ALA A 183 -15.52 2.37 9.72
C ALA A 183 -15.83 1.95 8.28
N LEU A 184 -15.08 0.99 7.79
CA LEU A 184 -15.20 0.43 6.45
C LEU A 184 -15.69 -1.01 6.53
N SER A 185 -16.76 -1.33 5.81
CA SER A 185 -17.22 -2.69 5.54
C SER A 185 -17.33 -2.95 4.03
N ILE A 186 -17.85 -4.11 3.66
CA ILE A 186 -18.14 -4.45 2.26
C ILE A 186 -19.12 -3.45 1.62
N ASP A 187 -20.09 -2.98 2.40
CA ASP A 187 -21.28 -2.25 1.94
C ASP A 187 -21.41 -0.83 2.50
N SER A 188 -20.56 -0.42 3.44
CA SER A 188 -20.57 0.91 4.05
C SER A 188 -19.17 1.52 4.17
N LEU A 189 -19.10 2.85 4.11
CA LEU A 189 -17.93 3.62 4.53
C LEU A 189 -18.40 4.79 5.39
N LEU A 190 -18.49 4.55 6.69
CA LEU A 190 -18.92 5.53 7.68
C LEU A 190 -17.74 6.39 8.13
N ILE A 191 -17.92 7.70 7.99
CA ILE A 191 -16.99 8.71 8.49
C ILE A 191 -17.72 9.54 9.56
N ARG A 192 -17.12 9.66 10.75
CA ARG A 192 -17.65 10.50 11.83
C ARG A 192 -16.58 11.45 12.35
N LEU A 193 -16.85 12.75 12.29
CA LEU A 193 -16.03 13.76 12.94
C LEU A 193 -16.50 13.91 14.39
N HIS A 194 -15.58 13.84 15.34
CA HIS A 194 -15.88 14.20 16.72
C HIS A 194 -16.21 15.71 16.81
N PRO A 195 -16.96 16.15 17.82
CA PRO A 195 -17.21 17.58 18.05
C PRO A 195 -15.91 18.37 18.10
N SER A 196 -15.81 19.41 17.28
CA SER A 196 -14.62 20.26 17.14
C SER A 196 -15.03 21.65 16.65
N THR A 197 -14.21 22.67 16.95
CA THR A 197 -14.35 24.03 16.40
C THR A 197 -13.50 24.24 15.15
N ALA A 198 -12.78 23.21 14.69
CA ALA A 198 -12.00 23.27 13.46
C ALA A 198 -12.91 23.52 12.24
N PRO A 199 -12.43 24.22 11.19
CA PRO A 199 -13.18 24.43 9.97
C PRO A 199 -13.63 23.11 9.33
N PRO A 200 -14.78 23.09 8.64
CA PRO A 200 -15.23 21.91 7.91
C PRO A 200 -14.18 21.40 6.90
N ILE A 201 -14.20 20.10 6.65
CA ILE A 201 -13.33 19.44 5.68
C ILE A 201 -14.18 18.67 4.67
N TYR A 202 -13.62 18.42 3.49
CA TYR A 202 -14.24 17.48 2.56
C TYR A 202 -13.82 16.04 2.86
N VAL A 203 -14.78 15.13 2.79
CA VAL A 203 -14.54 13.70 2.77
C VAL A 203 -15.09 13.14 1.47
N GLY A 204 -14.38 12.22 0.82
CA GLY A 204 -14.78 11.76 -0.50
C GLY A 204 -14.42 10.32 -0.84
N SER A 205 -15.14 9.77 -1.81
CA SER A 205 -14.84 8.47 -2.39
C SER A 205 -15.29 8.42 -3.85
N ALA A 206 -14.44 7.89 -4.73
CA ALA A 206 -14.70 7.78 -6.17
C ALA A 206 -15.19 9.10 -6.82
N GLY A 207 -14.58 10.23 -6.43
CA GLY A 207 -14.90 11.56 -6.98
C GLY A 207 -16.14 12.25 -6.41
N ALA A 208 -16.90 11.59 -5.54
CA ALA A 208 -17.99 12.21 -4.77
C ALA A 208 -17.47 12.77 -3.45
N TYR A 209 -17.88 13.98 -3.09
CA TYR A 209 -17.41 14.69 -1.90
C TYR A 209 -18.57 15.20 -1.05
N VAL A 210 -18.40 15.14 0.26
CA VAL A 210 -19.30 15.68 1.29
C VAL A 210 -18.47 16.58 2.20
N GLU A 211 -18.95 17.79 2.46
CA GLU A 211 -18.36 18.66 3.48
C GLU A 211 -18.90 18.25 4.85
N LEU A 212 -18.03 18.08 5.83
CA LEU A 212 -18.41 17.74 7.21
C LEU A 212 -17.76 18.71 8.20
N ALA A 213 -18.58 19.19 9.14
CA ALA A 213 -18.18 19.92 10.33
C ALA A 213 -18.01 18.98 11.54
N GLY A 214 -17.42 19.50 12.62
CA GLY A 214 -17.25 18.76 13.87
C GLY A 214 -18.58 18.28 14.45
N GLY A 215 -18.67 16.98 14.75
CA GLY A 215 -19.89 16.32 15.24
C GLY A 215 -20.78 15.70 14.15
N GLU A 216 -20.47 15.91 12.88
CA GLU A 216 -21.23 15.35 11.77
C GLU A 216 -20.70 13.97 11.34
N SER A 217 -21.53 13.22 10.61
CA SER A 217 -21.17 11.92 10.05
C SER A 217 -21.83 11.68 8.71
N THR A 218 -21.24 10.81 7.90
CA THR A 218 -21.80 10.39 6.61
C THR A 218 -21.39 8.97 6.26
N ASP A 219 -22.25 8.22 5.58
CA ASP A 219 -21.84 7.05 4.83
C ASP A 219 -21.53 7.47 3.39
N LEU A 220 -20.25 7.43 3.02
CA LEU A 220 -19.77 7.85 1.71
C LEU A 220 -20.30 6.96 0.57
N PHE A 221 -20.59 5.68 0.82
CA PHE A 221 -21.13 4.80 -0.22
C PHE A 221 -22.58 5.12 -0.54
N GLU A 222 -23.37 5.51 0.46
CA GLU A 222 -24.73 6.01 0.27
C GLU A 222 -24.73 7.41 -0.35
N ALA A 223 -23.95 8.34 0.21
CA ALA A 223 -23.85 9.72 -0.27
C ALA A 223 -23.44 9.77 -1.75
N ARG A 224 -22.51 8.89 -2.16
CA ARG A 224 -22.10 8.76 -3.58
C ARG A 224 -23.28 8.51 -4.50
N ARG A 225 -24.26 7.68 -4.13
CA ARG A 225 -25.43 7.37 -4.99
C ARG A 225 -26.24 8.63 -5.31
N GLY A 226 -26.30 9.59 -4.37
CA GLY A 226 -26.98 10.87 -4.56
C GLY A 226 -26.13 11.99 -5.18
N LEU A 227 -24.82 11.79 -5.33
CA LEU A 227 -23.86 12.81 -5.78
C LEU A 227 -23.23 12.49 -7.15
N GLN A 228 -23.60 11.36 -7.77
CA GLN A 228 -23.22 11.06 -9.16
C GLN A 228 -23.62 12.25 -10.04
N ASN A 229 -22.63 12.91 -10.65
CA ASN A 229 -22.72 14.09 -11.53
C ASN A 229 -22.62 15.49 -10.88
N LYS A 230 -22.31 15.62 -9.58
CA LYS A 230 -21.91 16.93 -9.05
C LYS A 230 -20.45 17.25 -9.41
N PRO A 231 -20.12 18.52 -9.75
CA PRO A 231 -18.74 18.92 -9.98
C PRO A 231 -17.91 18.74 -8.71
N THR A 232 -16.65 18.35 -8.88
CA THR A 232 -15.68 18.27 -7.79
C THR A 232 -15.49 19.67 -7.18
N PRO A 233 -15.61 19.83 -5.84
CA PRO A 233 -15.39 21.11 -5.19
C PRO A 233 -13.93 21.58 -5.33
N ASP A 234 -13.69 22.88 -5.14
CA ASP A 234 -12.32 23.42 -5.05
C ASP A 234 -11.69 22.99 -3.72
N LEU A 235 -10.77 22.03 -3.78
CA LEU A 235 -10.11 21.43 -2.61
C LEU A 235 -8.85 22.19 -2.17
N THR A 236 -8.51 23.31 -2.82
CA THR A 236 -7.23 24.02 -2.63
C THR A 236 -7.23 25.06 -1.50
N ARG A 237 -8.38 25.29 -0.85
CA ARG A 237 -8.56 26.29 0.22
C ARG A 237 -8.52 25.68 1.60
#